data_AF-A0A7S0ZPR5-F1
#
_entry.id   AF-A0A7S0ZPR5-F1
#
_cell.length_a   1.000
_cell.length_b   1.000
_cell.length_c   1.000
_cell.angle_alpha   90.00
_cell.angle_beta   90.00
_cell.angle_gamma   90.00
#
_symmetry.space_group_name_H-M   'P 1'
#
loop_
_entity.id
_entity.type
_entity.pdbx_description
1 polymer ?
#
loop_
_entity_poly.entity_id
_entity_poly.type
_entity_poly.pdbx_seq_one_letter_code
_entity_poly.pdbx_strand_id
1 'polypeptide(L)'
;MECVVKPILGVVFMICTSLLGVKFWPSVFSKLSAALDLHEESCPNSTLVEFMHRFSSLQAKDAVMFVCQMLLLIGYAAVTNLCGTHLWGCFIAGMSFAQVNNAHHIWVNQTKRLTVWMLRLFFACSVAFTIPLDKLLNPKAFWQGLIMGLGPCILSKVFCAVCMGPPRFVIGWAMVGRAEFAYLIAQTAFASNMMTPDVYSLTIWALLWATIVAPLMFRFVLARYAKLNVTPPTAEEQEQLEQDPAYLKVSEGLSDLYAVRKSSKDSSASSRTSRDRVRQRSTCEMATQTEAEQFLQAGVALQL
;
A
#
# COMPACT_ATOMS: atom_id res chain seq x y z
N MET A 1 9.03 9.69 34.62
CA MET A 1 8.90 10.70 33.55
C MET A 1 9.23 10.15 32.16
N GLU A 2 10.17 9.21 32.01
CA GLU A 2 10.54 8.67 30.69
C GLU A 2 9.38 8.09 29.87
N CYS A 3 8.42 7.44 30.53
CA CYS A 3 7.24 6.85 29.86
C CYS A 3 6.37 7.90 29.13
N VAL A 4 6.45 9.17 29.53
CA VAL A 4 5.67 10.28 28.95
C VAL A 4 6.52 11.11 27.99
N VAL A 5 7.80 11.31 28.33
CA VAL A 5 8.71 12.13 27.52
C VAL A 5 8.98 11.50 26.14
N LYS A 6 9.20 10.17 26.06
CA LYS A 6 9.50 9.50 24.78
C LYS A 6 8.34 9.60 23.78
N PRO A 7 7.07 9.33 24.15
CA PRO A 7 5.94 9.55 23.25
C PRO A 7 5.76 11.01 22.83
N ILE A 8 5.90 11.97 23.75
CA ILE A 8 5.76 13.40 23.42
C ILE A 8 6.84 13.82 22.42
N LEU A 9 8.09 13.42 22.64
CA LEU A 9 9.19 13.69 21.71
C LEU A 9 8.92 13.09 20.33
N GLY A 10 8.38 11.86 20.29
CA GLY A 10 7.95 11.22 19.05
C GLY A 10 6.89 12.05 18.31
N VAL A 11 5.83 12.49 19.00
CA VAL A 11 4.78 13.32 18.39
C VAL A 11 5.31 14.67 17.89
N VAL A 12 6.17 15.34 18.66
CA VAL A 12 6.82 16.59 18.23
C VAL A 12 7.68 16.36 16.99
N PHE A 13 8.48 15.29 16.98
CA PHE A 13 9.29 14.91 15.84
C PHE A 13 8.42 14.63 14.60
N MET A 14 7.29 13.94 14.76
CA MET A 14 6.33 13.70 13.67
C MET A 14 5.77 14.97 13.06
N ILE A 15 5.34 15.92 13.90
CA ILE A 15 4.77 17.18 13.42
C ILE A 15 5.84 17.97 12.68
N CYS A 16 7.04 18.09 13.26
CA CYS A 16 8.15 18.80 12.63
C CYS A 16 8.53 18.17 11.27
N THR A 17 8.72 16.85 11.23
CA THR A 17 9.08 16.15 9.99
C THR A 17 7.98 16.17 8.94
N SER A 18 6.71 16.12 9.34
CA SER A 18 5.58 16.27 8.40
C SER A 18 5.54 17.66 7.78
N LEU A 19 5.81 18.71 8.56
CA LEU A 19 5.92 20.09 8.04
C LEU A 19 7.12 20.24 7.09
N LEU A 20 8.25 19.59 7.40
CA LEU A 20 9.40 19.52 6.50
C LEU A 20 9.07 18.73 5.22
N GLY A 21 8.27 17.66 5.33
CA GLY A 21 7.68 16.89 4.23
C GLY A 21 7.04 17.76 3.17
N VAL A 22 6.24 18.73 3.58
CA VAL A 22 5.45 19.56 2.66
C VAL A 22 6.25 20.74 2.10
N LYS A 23 7.14 21.36 2.89
CA LYS A 23 7.80 22.61 2.49
C LYS A 23 9.28 22.47 2.14
N PHE A 24 10.02 21.66 2.90
CA PHE A 24 11.47 21.61 2.81
C PHE A 24 11.92 20.57 1.79
N TRP A 25 11.44 19.34 1.90
CA TRP A 25 11.87 18.23 1.05
C TRP A 25 11.65 18.46 -0.45
N PRO A 26 10.48 18.97 -0.92
CA PRO A 26 10.28 19.24 -2.34
C PRO A 26 11.29 20.27 -2.89
N SER A 27 11.61 21.30 -2.11
CA SER A 27 12.60 22.31 -2.52
C SER A 27 14.03 21.76 -2.51
N VAL A 28 14.36 20.85 -1.59
CA VAL A 28 15.69 20.22 -1.54
C VAL A 28 15.86 19.30 -2.74
N PHE A 29 14.86 18.46 -3.05
CA PHE A 29 14.95 17.51 -4.15
C PHE A 29 14.91 18.18 -5.52
N SER A 30 14.19 19.30 -5.70
CA SER A 30 14.25 20.07 -6.95
C SER A 30 15.62 20.70 -7.17
N LYS A 31 16.24 21.25 -6.13
CA LYS A 31 17.61 21.79 -6.20
C LYS A 31 18.65 20.70 -6.43
N LEU A 32 18.50 19.56 -5.75
CA LEU A 32 19.39 18.40 -5.91
C LEU A 32 19.31 17.85 -7.34
N SER A 33 18.10 17.70 -7.88
CA SER A 33 17.87 17.32 -9.28
C SER A 33 18.57 18.30 -10.22
N ALA A 34 18.34 19.59 -10.07
CA ALA A 34 18.93 20.60 -10.96
C ALA A 34 20.47 20.61 -10.88
N ALA A 35 21.03 20.43 -9.68
CA ALA A 35 22.48 20.34 -9.49
C ALA A 35 23.08 19.07 -10.14
N LEU A 36 22.35 17.95 -10.09
CA LEU A 36 22.75 16.71 -10.76
C LEU A 36 22.69 16.85 -12.27
N ASP A 37 21.62 17.43 -12.81
CA ASP A 37 21.47 17.68 -14.24
C ASP A 37 22.63 18.56 -14.76
N LEU A 38 23.01 19.62 -14.03
CA LEU A 38 24.18 20.46 -14.36
C LEU A 38 25.53 19.72 -14.26
N HIS A 39 25.68 18.81 -13.29
CA HIS A 39 26.91 18.03 -13.11
C HIS A 39 27.07 16.96 -14.20
N GLU A 40 25.97 16.33 -14.61
CA GLU A 40 25.96 15.36 -15.71
C GLU A 40 26.36 16.00 -17.03
N GLU A 41 25.87 17.22 -17.32
CA GLU A 41 26.29 18.00 -18.49
C GLU A 41 27.77 18.43 -18.43
N SER A 42 28.27 18.77 -17.25
CA SER A 42 29.65 19.28 -17.10
C SER A 42 30.72 18.19 -17.13
N CYS A 43 30.41 16.96 -16.72
CA CYS A 43 31.40 15.89 -16.51
C CYS A 43 30.86 14.49 -16.90
N PRO A 44 30.73 14.20 -18.22
CA PRO A 44 30.13 12.96 -18.70
C PRO A 44 30.91 11.68 -18.33
N ASN A 45 32.23 11.79 -18.08
CA ASN A 45 33.11 10.65 -17.77
C ASN A 45 33.62 10.64 -16.32
N SER A 46 32.86 11.18 -15.37
CA SER A 46 33.27 11.10 -13.96
C SER A 46 33.13 9.67 -13.43
N THR A 47 34.09 9.24 -12.59
CA THR A 47 34.09 7.92 -11.94
C THR A 47 32.82 7.67 -11.11
N LEU A 48 32.16 8.73 -10.63
CA LEU A 48 30.88 8.65 -9.95
C LEU A 48 29.74 8.22 -10.87
N VAL A 49 29.67 8.79 -12.08
CA VAL A 49 28.67 8.39 -13.08
C VAL A 49 28.90 6.94 -13.50
N GLU A 50 30.15 6.54 -13.74
CA GLU A 50 30.49 5.16 -14.09
C GLU A 50 30.16 4.17 -12.95
N PHE A 51 30.47 4.51 -11.70
CA PHE A 51 30.10 3.71 -10.53
C PHE A 51 28.58 3.58 -10.38
N MET A 52 27.84 4.68 -10.54
CA MET A 52 26.36 4.68 -10.44
C MET A 52 25.71 3.90 -11.58
N HIS A 53 26.22 4.03 -12.80
CA HIS A 53 25.73 3.30 -13.98
C HIS A 53 26.05 1.79 -13.91
N ARG A 54 27.10 1.42 -13.17
CA ARG A 54 27.47 0.03 -12.89
C ARG A 54 26.62 -0.61 -11.80
N PHE A 55 26.22 0.16 -10.79
CA PHE A 55 25.39 -0.32 -9.68
C PHE A 55 23.90 -0.32 -9.98
N SER A 56 23.43 0.52 -10.89
CA SER A 56 22.02 0.57 -11.25
C SER A 56 21.84 0.61 -12.77
N SER A 57 20.90 -0.18 -13.28
CA SER A 57 20.37 0.00 -14.64
C SER A 57 19.49 1.25 -14.75
N LEU A 58 19.53 2.13 -13.74
CA LEU A 58 18.74 3.35 -13.62
C LEU A 58 19.58 4.54 -14.07
N GLN A 59 18.90 5.57 -14.53
CA GLN A 59 19.50 6.87 -14.78
C GLN A 59 20.16 7.38 -13.48
N ALA A 60 21.32 8.05 -13.58
CA ALA A 60 22.11 8.48 -12.41
C ALA A 60 21.26 9.29 -11.40
N LYS A 61 20.39 10.15 -11.93
CA LYS A 61 19.38 10.90 -11.17
C LYS A 61 18.46 10.03 -10.31
N ASP A 62 17.93 8.95 -10.88
CA ASP A 62 17.02 8.02 -10.19
C ASP A 62 17.77 7.22 -9.12
N ALA A 63 19.02 6.85 -9.40
CA ALA A 63 19.89 6.16 -8.44
C ALA A 63 20.16 7.04 -7.21
N VAL A 64 20.48 8.32 -7.40
CA VAL A 64 20.70 9.27 -6.29
C VAL A 64 19.41 9.46 -5.49
N MET A 65 18.27 9.63 -6.16
CA MET A 65 16.98 9.74 -5.47
C MET A 65 16.67 8.49 -4.62
N PHE A 66 16.91 7.29 -5.15
CA PHE A 66 16.73 6.05 -4.42
C PHE A 66 17.66 5.95 -3.20
N VAL A 67 18.93 6.32 -3.34
CA VAL A 67 19.87 6.36 -2.21
C VAL A 67 19.41 7.35 -1.15
N CYS A 68 18.94 8.54 -1.54
CA CYS A 68 18.37 9.50 -0.60
C CYS A 68 17.15 8.93 0.13
N GLN A 69 16.26 8.21 -0.56
CA GLN A 69 15.12 7.53 0.06
C GLN A 69 15.57 6.49 1.09
N MET A 70 16.56 5.66 0.76
CA MET A 70 17.10 4.65 1.67
C MET A 70 17.77 5.28 2.91
N LEU A 71 18.56 6.33 2.72
CA LEU A 71 19.21 7.05 3.82
C LEU A 71 18.19 7.70 4.75
N LEU A 72 17.15 8.34 4.20
CA LEU A 72 16.08 8.93 5.00
C LEU A 72 15.27 7.86 5.73
N LEU A 73 14.97 6.73 5.08
CA LEU A 73 14.27 5.62 5.72
C LEU A 73 15.06 5.08 6.92
N ILE A 74 16.35 4.79 6.75
CA ILE A 74 17.21 4.26 7.83
C ILE A 74 17.40 5.32 8.91
N GLY A 75 17.65 6.57 8.53
CA GLY A 75 17.86 7.67 9.47
C GLY A 75 16.62 7.96 10.33
N TYR A 76 15.45 8.05 9.72
CA TYR A 76 14.21 8.29 10.47
C TYR A 76 13.81 7.07 11.30
N ALA A 77 14.00 5.85 10.79
CA ALA A 77 13.79 4.63 11.58
C ALA A 77 14.70 4.61 12.82
N ALA A 78 15.98 4.96 12.69
CA ALA A 78 16.91 5.01 13.81
C ALA A 78 16.54 6.06 14.86
N VAL A 79 16.18 7.28 14.44
CA VAL A 79 15.76 8.36 15.33
C VAL A 79 14.47 7.99 16.07
N THR A 80 13.48 7.46 15.36
CA THR A 80 12.19 7.10 15.97
C THR A 80 12.27 5.82 16.81
N ASN A 81 13.25 4.95 16.58
CA ASN A 81 13.54 3.84 17.47
C ASN A 81 13.89 4.32 18.89
N LEU A 82 14.58 5.46 19.03
CA LEU A 82 14.84 6.08 20.34
C LEU A 82 13.56 6.61 21.01
N CYS A 83 12.55 6.96 20.20
CA CYS A 83 11.24 7.40 20.66
C CYS A 83 10.28 6.22 20.96
N GLY A 84 10.74 4.98 20.76
CA GLY A 84 10.03 3.75 21.12
C GLY A 84 9.46 2.96 19.94
N THR A 85 9.55 3.45 18.70
CA THR A 85 9.04 2.71 17.54
C THR A 85 9.70 3.13 16.23
N HIS A 86 10.31 2.17 15.53
CA HIS A 86 10.98 2.40 14.24
C HIS A 86 10.00 2.50 13.07
N LEU A 87 8.79 1.92 13.17
CA LEU A 87 7.82 1.89 12.07
C LEU A 87 7.30 3.28 11.69
N TRP A 88 7.11 4.14 12.69
CA TRP A 88 6.66 5.51 12.45
C TRP A 88 7.71 6.30 11.66
N GLY A 89 9.00 6.08 11.93
CA GLY A 89 10.08 6.66 11.14
C GLY A 89 10.06 6.22 9.68
N CYS A 90 9.86 4.93 9.42
CA CYS A 90 9.71 4.41 8.06
C CYS A 90 8.52 5.05 7.33
N PHE A 91 7.38 5.18 8.01
CA PHE A 91 6.17 5.80 7.46
C PHE A 91 6.39 7.28 7.09
N ILE A 92 6.98 8.06 7.99
CA ILE A 92 7.28 9.48 7.78
C ILE A 92 8.32 9.68 6.68
N ALA A 93 9.31 8.78 6.59
CA ALA A 93 10.27 8.80 5.51
C ALA A 93 9.57 8.65 4.16
N GLY A 94 8.63 7.71 4.03
CA GLY A 94 7.80 7.58 2.82
C GLY A 94 6.99 8.84 2.50
N MET A 95 6.32 9.42 3.51
CA MET A 95 5.54 10.66 3.32
C MET A 95 6.39 11.85 2.87
N SER A 96 7.67 11.90 3.27
CA SER A 96 8.60 12.97 2.86
C SER A 96 8.84 13.03 1.34
N PHE A 97 8.50 11.95 0.61
CA PHE A 97 8.59 11.87 -0.85
C PHE A 97 7.23 11.89 -1.55
N ALA A 98 6.12 12.04 -0.83
CA ALA A 98 4.78 11.93 -1.42
C ALA A 98 4.47 13.00 -2.48
N GLN A 99 5.09 14.19 -2.37
CA GLN A 99 4.93 15.29 -3.34
C GLN A 99 6.01 15.27 -4.45
N VAL A 100 6.96 14.34 -4.39
CA VAL A 100 8.05 14.27 -5.37
C VAL A 100 7.63 13.33 -6.50
N ASN A 101 7.45 13.91 -7.69
CA ASN A 101 7.13 13.15 -8.90
C ASN A 101 8.21 12.07 -9.16
N ASN A 102 7.81 10.92 -9.70
CA ASN A 102 8.66 9.75 -9.99
C ASN A 102 9.28 9.02 -8.77
N ALA A 103 9.37 9.64 -7.59
CA ALA A 103 9.98 9.03 -6.40
C ALA A 103 9.27 7.73 -5.99
N HIS A 104 7.94 7.70 -6.07
CA HIS A 104 7.15 6.49 -5.81
C HIS A 104 7.44 5.36 -6.82
N HIS A 105 7.50 5.70 -8.11
CA HIS A 105 7.73 4.73 -9.18
C HIS A 105 9.13 4.08 -9.06
N ILE A 106 10.16 4.89 -8.77
CA ILE A 106 11.52 4.40 -8.51
C ILE A 106 11.53 3.45 -7.31
N TRP A 107 10.91 3.86 -6.21
CA TRP A 107 10.83 3.05 -5.00
C TRP A 107 10.18 1.70 -5.25
N VAL A 108 9.00 1.67 -5.87
CA VAL A 108 8.27 0.41 -6.15
C VAL A 108 9.08 -0.51 -7.05
N ASN A 109 9.69 0.01 -8.11
CA ASN A 109 10.45 -0.81 -9.06
C ASN A 109 11.67 -1.48 -8.40
N GLN A 110 12.36 -0.76 -7.52
CA GLN A 110 13.57 -1.28 -6.87
C GLN A 110 13.23 -2.15 -5.65
N THR A 111 12.25 -1.76 -4.84
CA THR A 111 11.98 -2.44 -3.56
C THR A 111 11.02 -3.60 -3.67
N LYS A 112 10.20 -3.73 -4.72
CA LYS A 112 9.18 -4.80 -4.85
C LYS A 112 9.74 -6.20 -4.55
N ARG A 113 10.89 -6.54 -5.13
CA ARG A 113 11.52 -7.86 -4.89
C ARG A 113 11.99 -7.99 -3.44
N LEU A 114 12.65 -6.96 -2.92
CA LEU A 114 13.15 -6.94 -1.55
C LEU A 114 12.00 -7.08 -0.54
N THR A 115 10.93 -6.29 -0.70
CA THR A 115 9.77 -6.31 0.18
C THR A 115 9.10 -7.68 0.20
N VAL A 116 8.91 -8.32 -0.95
CA VAL A 116 8.33 -9.68 -1.00
C VAL A 116 9.21 -10.70 -0.26
N TRP A 117 10.53 -10.62 -0.40
CA TRP A 117 11.44 -11.50 0.32
C TRP A 117 11.48 -11.22 1.82
N MET A 118 11.50 -9.94 2.21
CA MET A 118 11.45 -9.52 3.62
C MET A 118 10.15 -9.96 4.29
N LEU A 119 9.01 -9.83 3.61
CA LEU A 119 7.72 -10.31 4.11
C LEU A 119 7.70 -11.82 4.30
N ARG A 120 8.25 -12.59 3.36
CA ARG A 120 8.38 -14.06 3.49
C ARG A 120 9.24 -14.42 4.70
N LEU A 121 10.39 -13.76 4.87
CA LEU A 121 11.25 -13.98 6.02
C LEU A 121 10.57 -13.57 7.33
N PHE A 122 9.85 -12.45 7.35
CA PHE A 122 9.09 -12.00 8.52
C PHE A 122 8.05 -13.05 8.95
N PHE A 123 7.19 -13.50 8.03
CA PHE A 123 6.16 -14.47 8.37
C PHE A 123 6.73 -15.85 8.69
N ALA A 124 7.73 -16.32 7.93
CA ALA A 124 8.33 -17.63 8.15
C ALA A 124 9.18 -17.69 9.44
N CYS A 125 10.03 -16.69 9.67
CA CYS A 125 11.00 -16.72 10.76
C CYS A 125 10.48 -16.09 12.05
N SER A 126 9.70 -15.00 11.99
CA SER A 126 9.25 -14.30 13.21
C SER A 126 7.90 -14.84 13.71
N VAL A 127 6.93 -14.96 12.81
CA VAL A 127 5.55 -15.32 13.20
C VAL A 127 5.36 -16.83 13.30
N ALA A 128 5.71 -17.59 12.25
CA ALA A 128 5.37 -19.02 12.17
C ALA A 128 6.02 -19.86 13.28
N PHE A 129 7.29 -19.63 13.60
CA PHE A 129 7.98 -20.40 14.66
C PHE A 129 7.53 -20.04 16.08
N THR A 130 6.87 -18.90 16.27
CA THR A 130 6.39 -18.48 17.60
C THR A 130 5.00 -19.05 17.93
N ILE A 131 4.28 -19.60 16.94
CA ILE A 131 2.90 -20.05 17.14
C ILE A 131 2.87 -21.45 17.77
N PRO A 132 2.26 -21.63 18.95
CA PRO A 132 2.10 -22.94 19.58
C PRO A 132 1.03 -23.77 18.83
N LEU A 133 1.49 -24.66 17.94
CA LEU A 133 0.62 -25.47 17.07
C LEU A 133 -0.38 -26.34 17.85
N ASP A 134 0.03 -26.88 19.00
CA ASP A 134 -0.82 -27.73 19.85
C ASP A 134 -2.06 -26.99 20.36
N LYS A 135 -1.91 -25.68 20.61
CA LYS A 135 -3.01 -24.81 21.07
C LYS A 135 -3.80 -24.26 19.90
N LEU A 136 -3.14 -23.99 18.77
CA LEU A 136 -3.76 -23.48 17.56
C LEU A 136 -4.74 -24.49 16.94
N LEU A 137 -4.38 -25.77 16.90
CA LEU A 137 -5.19 -26.83 16.28
C LEU A 137 -6.34 -27.32 17.16
N ASN A 138 -6.51 -26.74 18.35
CA ASN A 138 -7.64 -27.05 19.21
C ASN A 138 -8.94 -26.51 18.56
N PRO A 139 -9.97 -27.36 18.34
CA PRO A 139 -11.25 -26.93 17.76
C PRO A 139 -11.91 -25.77 18.51
N LYS A 140 -11.69 -25.70 19.84
CA LYS A 140 -12.18 -24.59 20.66
C LYS A 140 -11.52 -23.26 20.29
N ALA A 141 -10.19 -23.27 20.08
CA ALA A 141 -9.45 -22.07 19.68
C ALA A 141 -9.85 -21.60 18.29
N PHE A 142 -10.08 -22.53 17.36
CA PHE A 142 -10.56 -22.23 16.01
C PHE A 142 -11.92 -21.50 16.01
N TRP A 143 -12.93 -22.04 16.70
CA TRP A 143 -14.27 -21.42 16.72
C TRP A 143 -14.31 -20.11 17.49
N GLN A 144 -13.60 -20.01 18.63
CA GLN A 144 -13.48 -18.76 19.36
C GLN A 144 -12.72 -17.70 18.55
N GLY A 145 -11.66 -18.11 17.84
CA GLY A 145 -10.93 -17.27 16.91
C GLY A 145 -11.79 -16.78 15.74
N LEU A 146 -12.70 -17.62 15.22
CA LEU A 146 -13.67 -17.21 14.20
C LEU A 146 -14.63 -16.13 14.72
N ILE A 147 -15.18 -16.30 15.93
CA ILE A 147 -16.07 -15.30 16.55
C ILE A 147 -15.32 -13.98 16.77
N MET A 148 -14.08 -14.03 17.27
CA MET A 148 -13.23 -12.86 17.47
C MET A 148 -12.82 -12.21 16.12
N GLY A 149 -12.57 -13.01 15.09
CA GLY A 149 -12.26 -12.53 13.75
C GLY A 149 -13.44 -11.82 13.10
N LEU A 150 -14.61 -12.46 13.06
CA LEU A 150 -15.80 -11.90 12.45
C LEU A 150 -16.35 -10.71 13.24
N GLY A 151 -16.45 -10.82 14.56
CA GLY A 151 -17.01 -9.79 15.42
C GLY A 151 -16.12 -8.55 15.54
N PRO A 152 -15.21 -8.51 16.53
CA PRO A 152 -14.41 -7.32 16.79
C PRO A 152 -13.39 -7.00 15.68
N CYS A 153 -12.89 -7.95 14.90
CA CYS A 153 -11.88 -7.63 13.87
C CYS A 153 -12.49 -7.12 12.54
N ILE A 154 -13.56 -7.76 12.05
CA ILE A 154 -14.19 -7.42 10.75
C ILE A 154 -15.39 -6.48 10.94
N LEU A 155 -16.42 -6.91 11.69
CA LEU A 155 -17.68 -6.16 11.77
C LEU A 155 -17.48 -4.76 12.33
N SER A 156 -16.60 -4.57 13.32
CA SER A 156 -16.31 -3.25 13.87
C SER A 156 -15.80 -2.26 12.80
N LYS A 157 -14.89 -2.70 11.92
CA LYS A 157 -14.32 -1.86 10.86
C LYS A 157 -15.35 -1.52 9.79
N VAL A 158 -16.16 -2.50 9.39
CA VAL A 158 -17.24 -2.28 8.42
C VAL A 158 -18.32 -1.37 9.00
N PHE A 159 -18.65 -1.52 10.28
CA PHE A 159 -19.65 -0.71 10.97
C PHE A 159 -19.21 0.76 11.09
N CYS A 160 -17.95 1.03 11.42
CA CYS A 160 -17.41 2.40 11.45
C CYS A 160 -17.58 3.13 10.11
N ALA A 161 -17.60 2.42 8.98
CA ALA A 161 -17.70 3.03 7.67
C ALA A 161 -19.14 3.43 7.28
N VAL A 162 -20.17 3.04 8.04
CA VAL A 162 -21.58 3.33 7.72
C VAL A 162 -21.85 4.84 7.57
N CYS A 163 -21.07 5.67 8.28
CA CYS A 163 -21.18 7.13 8.26
C CYS A 163 -20.30 7.83 7.20
N MET A 164 -19.58 7.09 6.35
CA MET A 164 -18.51 7.64 5.49
C MET A 164 -18.96 8.03 4.06
N GLY A 165 -20.27 8.10 3.80
CA GLY A 165 -20.83 8.56 2.52
C GLY A 165 -21.07 7.46 1.46
N PRO A 166 -21.17 7.82 0.17
CA PRO A 166 -21.52 6.89 -0.92
C PRO A 166 -20.61 5.65 -1.05
N PRO A 167 -19.26 5.73 -0.93
CA PRO A 167 -18.37 4.57 -0.96
C PRO A 167 -18.21 3.86 0.39
N ARG A 168 -19.09 4.07 1.37
CA ARG A 168 -19.00 3.51 2.75
C ARG A 168 -18.53 2.06 2.85
N PHE A 169 -19.16 1.15 2.09
CA PHE A 169 -18.82 -0.27 2.20
C PHE A 169 -17.47 -0.59 1.55
N VAL A 170 -17.09 0.11 0.48
CA VAL A 170 -15.77 -0.05 -0.15
C VAL A 170 -14.69 0.33 0.87
N ILE A 171 -14.86 1.46 1.54
CA ILE A 171 -13.90 1.95 2.53
C ILE A 171 -13.86 1.04 3.76
N GLY A 172 -15.02 0.62 4.26
CA GLY A 172 -15.11 -0.29 5.39
C GLY A 172 -14.34 -1.59 5.16
N TRP A 173 -14.53 -2.23 4.01
CA TRP A 173 -13.82 -3.45 3.65
C TRP A 173 -12.34 -3.22 3.35
N ALA A 174 -11.95 -2.05 2.81
CA ALA A 174 -10.55 -1.68 2.64
C ALA A 174 -9.80 -1.63 4.00
N MET A 175 -10.46 -1.18 5.07
CA MET A 175 -9.89 -1.07 6.42
C MET A 175 -9.86 -2.39 7.22
N VAL A 176 -10.50 -3.46 6.73
CA VAL A 176 -10.49 -4.78 7.37
C VAL A 176 -9.12 -5.45 7.21
N GLY A 177 -8.39 -5.13 6.14
CA GLY A 177 -7.04 -5.65 5.88
C GLY A 177 -6.16 -5.60 7.13
N ARG A 178 -5.53 -6.73 7.44
CA ARG A 178 -4.52 -6.84 8.50
C ARG A 178 -3.23 -7.33 7.87
N ALA A 179 -2.18 -6.56 8.06
CA ALA A 179 -0.85 -6.87 7.60
C ALA A 179 -0.03 -7.52 8.71
N GLU A 180 1.23 -7.81 8.40
CA GLU A 180 2.29 -8.30 9.28
C GLU A 180 2.36 -7.55 10.62
N PHE A 181 2.06 -6.25 10.62
CA PHE A 181 2.15 -5.43 11.82
C PHE A 181 1.24 -5.91 12.96
N ALA A 182 0.05 -6.44 12.62
CA ALA A 182 -0.86 -6.98 13.62
C ALA A 182 -0.28 -8.23 14.30
N TYR A 183 0.43 -9.07 13.53
CA TYR A 183 1.10 -10.26 14.05
C TYR A 183 2.30 -9.88 14.92
N LEU A 184 3.07 -8.85 14.53
CA LEU A 184 4.19 -8.32 15.33
C LEU A 184 3.72 -7.82 16.69
N ILE A 185 2.62 -7.07 16.74
CA ILE A 185 2.06 -6.57 18.01
C ILE A 185 1.61 -7.75 18.89
N ALA A 186 0.89 -8.73 18.31
CA ALA A 186 0.46 -9.90 19.05
C ALA A 186 1.65 -10.68 19.63
N GLN A 187 2.71 -10.88 18.84
CA GLN A 187 3.94 -11.52 19.29
C GLN A 187 4.63 -10.73 20.40
N THR A 188 4.73 -9.40 20.27
CA THR A 188 5.35 -8.54 21.27
C THR A 188 4.56 -8.57 22.59
N ALA A 189 3.22 -8.59 22.52
CA ALA A 189 2.37 -8.73 23.69
C ALA A 189 2.51 -10.10 24.35
N PHE A 190 2.60 -11.17 23.56
CA PHE A 190 2.87 -12.52 24.06
C PHE A 190 4.26 -12.61 24.75
N ALA A 191 5.32 -12.09 24.10
CA ALA A 191 6.67 -12.07 24.65
C ALA A 191 6.78 -11.22 25.93
N SER A 192 5.94 -10.17 26.05
CA SER A 192 5.84 -9.34 27.26
C SER A 192 4.98 -9.97 28.36
N ASN A 193 4.58 -11.24 28.23
CA ASN A 193 3.67 -11.96 29.13
C ASN A 193 2.31 -11.26 29.36
N MET A 194 1.86 -10.44 28.41
CA MET A 194 0.54 -9.78 28.47
C MET A 194 -0.59 -10.66 27.92
N MET A 195 -0.26 -11.74 27.21
CA MET A 195 -1.22 -12.67 26.63
C MET A 195 -0.88 -14.10 27.04
N THR A 196 -1.91 -14.89 27.40
CA THR A 196 -1.74 -16.33 27.59
C THR A 196 -1.59 -17.03 26.24
N PRO A 197 -0.97 -18.23 26.18
CA PRO A 197 -0.82 -18.98 24.94
C PRO A 197 -2.15 -19.24 24.22
N ASP A 198 -3.22 -19.47 24.98
CA ASP A 198 -4.56 -19.67 24.42
C ASP A 198 -5.09 -18.39 23.75
N VAL A 199 -4.98 -17.23 24.42
CA VAL A 199 -5.41 -15.93 23.85
C VAL A 199 -4.58 -15.56 22.62
N TYR A 200 -3.28 -15.87 22.64
CA TYR A 200 -2.43 -15.69 21.47
C TYR A 200 -2.92 -16.54 20.28
N SER A 201 -3.18 -17.84 20.48
CA SER A 201 -3.73 -18.71 19.43
C SER A 201 -5.10 -18.23 18.90
N LEU A 202 -5.99 -17.77 19.77
CA LEU A 202 -7.28 -17.18 19.37
C LEU A 202 -7.08 -15.93 18.50
N THR A 203 -6.13 -15.07 18.88
CA THR A 203 -5.81 -13.83 18.15
C THR A 203 -5.25 -14.13 16.77
N ILE A 204 -4.36 -15.13 16.66
CA ILE A 204 -3.82 -15.56 15.37
C ILE A 204 -4.94 -16.07 14.44
N TRP A 205 -5.86 -16.90 14.94
CA TRP A 205 -7.01 -17.33 14.15
C TRP A 205 -7.90 -16.16 13.71
N ALA A 206 -8.15 -15.19 14.60
CA ALA A 206 -8.93 -14.00 14.27
C ALA A 206 -8.28 -13.19 13.14
N LEU A 207 -6.95 -13.02 13.19
CA LEU A 207 -6.19 -12.32 12.13
C LEU A 207 -6.22 -13.09 10.81
N LEU A 208 -6.07 -14.43 10.84
CA LEU A 208 -6.16 -15.28 9.64
C LEU A 208 -7.53 -15.20 8.95
N TRP A 209 -8.61 -15.21 9.74
CA TRP A 209 -9.95 -15.04 9.18
C TRP A 209 -10.13 -13.66 8.52
N ALA A 210 -9.63 -12.60 9.17
CA ALA A 210 -9.68 -11.25 8.59
C ALA A 210 -8.89 -11.14 7.28
N THR A 211 -7.70 -11.76 7.19
CA THR A 211 -6.86 -11.70 5.98
C THR A 211 -7.42 -12.51 4.82
N ILE A 212 -8.12 -13.62 5.08
CA ILE A 212 -8.77 -14.41 4.03
C ILE A 212 -10.05 -13.73 3.53
N VAL A 213 -10.88 -13.23 4.44
CA VAL A 213 -12.20 -12.66 4.09
C VAL A 213 -12.07 -11.28 3.44
N ALA A 214 -11.13 -10.44 3.88
CA ALA A 214 -10.97 -9.07 3.39
C ALA A 214 -10.80 -8.97 1.85
N PRO A 215 -9.84 -9.63 1.19
CA PRO A 215 -9.64 -9.50 -0.26
C PRO A 215 -10.81 -10.05 -1.07
N LEU A 216 -11.47 -11.12 -0.60
CA LEU A 216 -12.63 -11.70 -1.27
C LEU A 216 -13.81 -10.73 -1.28
N MET A 217 -14.13 -10.17 -0.11
CA MET A 217 -15.24 -9.23 0.05
C MET A 217 -14.93 -7.86 -0.56
N PHE A 218 -13.69 -7.38 -0.45
CA PHE A 218 -13.27 -6.12 -1.04
C PHE A 218 -13.41 -6.15 -2.57
N ARG A 219 -12.96 -7.23 -3.23
CA ARG A 219 -13.14 -7.39 -4.70
C ARG A 219 -14.61 -7.39 -5.09
N PHE A 220 -15.45 -8.09 -4.32
CA PHE A 220 -16.90 -8.14 -4.57
C PHE A 220 -17.56 -6.75 -4.45
N VAL A 221 -17.28 -6.04 -3.37
CA VAL A 221 -17.87 -4.71 -3.08
C VAL A 221 -17.35 -3.66 -4.05
N LEU A 222 -16.05 -3.68 -4.38
CA LEU A 222 -15.46 -2.77 -5.36
C LEU A 222 -16.01 -3.00 -6.77
N ALA A 223 -16.14 -4.26 -7.21
CA ALA A 223 -16.73 -4.57 -8.52
C ALA A 223 -18.18 -4.10 -8.62
N ARG A 224 -18.95 -4.21 -7.53
CA ARG A 224 -20.32 -3.70 -7.48
C ARG A 224 -20.36 -2.17 -7.48
N TYR A 225 -19.48 -1.52 -6.72
CA TYR A 225 -19.42 -0.06 -6.66
C TYR A 225 -19.00 0.55 -8.00
N ALA A 226 -18.00 -0.04 -8.66
CA ALA A 226 -17.52 0.38 -9.98
C ALA A 226 -18.64 0.31 -11.02
N LYS A 227 -19.37 -0.81 -11.09
CA LYS A 227 -20.49 -0.96 -12.05
C LYS A 227 -21.62 0.06 -11.88
N LEU A 228 -21.81 0.59 -10.66
CA LEU A 228 -22.92 1.49 -10.35
C LEU A 228 -22.55 2.97 -10.47
N ASN A 229 -21.29 3.33 -10.21
CA ASN A 229 -20.86 4.73 -10.07
C ASN A 229 -19.77 5.14 -11.05
N VAL A 230 -19.06 4.20 -11.67
CA VAL A 230 -18.03 4.50 -12.66
C VAL A 230 -18.68 4.38 -14.03
N THR A 231 -18.85 5.52 -14.70
CA THR A 231 -19.24 5.56 -16.11
C THR A 231 -18.16 4.84 -16.91
N PRO A 232 -18.51 3.92 -17.83
CA PRO A 232 -17.49 3.31 -18.68
C PRO A 232 -16.73 4.42 -19.42
N PRO A 233 -15.40 4.32 -19.51
CA PRO A 233 -14.60 5.32 -20.20
C PRO A 233 -15.11 5.52 -21.63
N THR A 234 -15.15 6.77 -22.07
CA THR A 234 -15.50 7.11 -23.46
C THR A 234 -14.47 6.45 -24.39
N ALA A 235 -14.84 6.12 -25.63
CA ALA A 235 -13.91 5.46 -26.58
C ALA A 235 -12.54 6.18 -26.68
N GLU A 236 -12.54 7.51 -26.61
CA GLU A 236 -11.32 8.34 -26.60
C GLU A 236 -10.48 8.16 -25.31
N GLU A 237 -11.12 8.09 -24.15
CA GLU A 237 -10.45 7.85 -22.85
C GLU A 237 -9.95 6.40 -22.75
N GLN A 238 -10.67 5.47 -23.38
CA GLN A 238 -10.30 4.07 -23.47
C GLN A 238 -9.03 3.88 -24.32
N GLU A 239 -8.93 4.61 -25.43
CA GLU A 239 -7.74 4.62 -26.30
C GLU A 239 -6.53 5.27 -25.59
N GLN A 240 -6.76 6.32 -24.80
CA GLN A 240 -5.71 6.93 -23.97
C GLN A 240 -5.26 6.01 -22.83
N LEU A 241 -6.18 5.31 -22.18
CA LEU A 241 -5.87 4.30 -21.16
C LEU A 241 -5.12 3.12 -21.77
N GLU A 242 -5.50 2.64 -22.97
CA GLU A 242 -4.77 1.58 -23.69
C GLU A 242 -3.35 2.00 -24.08
N GLN A 243 -3.08 3.30 -24.23
CA GLN A 243 -1.74 3.83 -24.48
C GLN A 243 -0.93 4.09 -23.20
N ASP A 244 -1.56 4.10 -22.02
CA ASP A 244 -0.84 4.29 -20.75
C ASP A 244 0.02 3.04 -20.43
N PRO A 245 1.36 3.19 -20.29
CA PRO A 245 2.24 2.08 -19.95
C PRO A 245 1.88 1.40 -18.62
N ALA A 246 1.18 2.08 -17.70
CA ALA A 246 0.68 1.47 -16.46
C ALA A 246 -0.50 0.53 -16.71
N TYR A 247 -1.46 0.94 -17.55
CA TYR A 247 -2.61 0.12 -17.92
C TYR A 247 -2.18 -1.09 -18.74
N LEU A 248 -1.25 -0.92 -19.68
CA LEU A 248 -0.70 -2.02 -20.49
C LEU A 248 -0.11 -3.13 -19.60
N LYS A 249 0.72 -2.78 -18.60
CA LYS A 249 1.29 -3.76 -17.65
C LYS A 249 0.24 -4.48 -16.81
N VAL A 250 -0.83 -3.78 -16.41
CA VAL A 250 -1.95 -4.38 -15.66
C VAL A 250 -2.76 -5.30 -16.56
N SER A 251 -3.04 -4.87 -17.80
CA SER A 251 -3.78 -5.63 -18.79
C SER A 251 -3.03 -6.91 -19.19
N GLU A 252 -1.71 -6.85 -19.34
CA GLU A 252 -0.83 -7.98 -19.65
C GLU A 252 -0.86 -9.04 -18.53
N GLY A 253 -0.76 -8.58 -17.27
CA GLY A 253 -0.92 -9.45 -16.09
C GLY A 253 -2.34 -10.01 -15.90
N LEU A 254 -3.36 -9.31 -16.40
CA LEU A 254 -4.75 -9.81 -16.42
C LEU A 254 -4.99 -10.79 -17.56
N SER A 255 -4.43 -10.56 -18.75
CA SER A 255 -4.59 -11.46 -19.91
C SER A 255 -4.05 -12.84 -19.62
N ASP A 256 -2.99 -12.98 -18.83
CA ASP A 256 -2.50 -14.29 -18.37
C ASP A 256 -3.50 -15.02 -17.45
N LEU A 257 -4.27 -14.29 -16.63
CA LEU A 257 -5.31 -14.86 -15.78
C LEU A 257 -6.59 -15.25 -16.57
N TYR A 258 -6.89 -14.54 -17.66
CA TYR A 258 -8.05 -14.82 -18.52
C TYR A 258 -7.75 -15.75 -19.70
N ALA A 259 -6.49 -15.87 -20.13
CA ALA A 259 -6.06 -16.81 -21.17
C ALA A 259 -6.25 -18.27 -20.72
N VAL A 260 -6.17 -18.54 -19.41
CA VAL A 260 -6.44 -19.86 -18.83
C VAL A 260 -7.92 -20.28 -18.97
N ARG A 261 -8.86 -19.37 -19.28
CA ARG A 261 -10.29 -19.70 -19.43
C ARG A 261 -10.86 -19.50 -20.84
N LYS A 262 -10.03 -19.28 -21.85
CA LYS A 262 -10.49 -19.14 -23.25
C LYS A 262 -10.11 -20.33 -24.14
N SER A 263 -10.33 -21.55 -23.64
CA SER A 263 -10.42 -22.75 -24.48
C SER A 263 -11.68 -23.54 -24.17
N SER A 264 -12.84 -22.94 -24.46
CA SER A 264 -14.03 -23.63 -24.96
C SER A 264 -15.18 -22.64 -25.01
N LYS A 265 -15.75 -22.50 -26.21
CA LYS A 265 -17.02 -21.82 -26.50
C LYS A 265 -16.99 -20.30 -26.35
N ASP A 266 -16.77 -19.61 -27.47
CA ASP A 266 -17.89 -18.95 -28.15
C ASP A 266 -17.36 -18.21 -29.39
N SER A 267 -17.39 -18.95 -30.49
CA SER A 267 -17.61 -18.38 -31.81
C SER A 267 -19.10 -18.05 -31.91
N SER A 268 -19.41 -16.87 -32.47
CA SER A 268 -20.72 -16.41 -32.98
C SER A 268 -21.55 -15.47 -32.09
N ALA A 269 -22.20 -14.53 -32.81
CA ALA A 269 -23.17 -13.51 -32.40
C ALA A 269 -22.59 -12.18 -31.87
N SER A 270 -22.43 -11.18 -32.75
CA SER A 270 -23.47 -10.21 -33.17
C SER A 270 -23.47 -8.99 -32.25
N SER A 271 -22.84 -7.87 -32.61
CA SER A 271 -23.26 -6.83 -33.58
C SER A 271 -24.62 -6.20 -33.28
N ARG A 272 -24.59 -4.84 -33.17
CA ARG A 272 -25.71 -3.89 -32.97
C ARG A 272 -26.15 -3.80 -31.50
N THR A 273 -26.21 -2.65 -30.84
CA THR A 273 -26.97 -1.44 -31.19
C THR A 273 -26.68 -0.33 -30.14
N SER A 274 -27.00 0.93 -30.49
CA SER A 274 -27.26 2.11 -29.63
C SER A 274 -26.09 3.10 -29.54
N ARG A 275 -26.07 4.31 -30.11
CA ARG A 275 -27.14 5.30 -30.42
C ARG A 275 -28.18 5.41 -29.32
N ASP A 276 -27.84 6.20 -28.30
CA ASP A 276 -28.72 7.17 -27.62
C ASP A 276 -28.24 7.40 -26.19
N ARG A 277 -27.51 8.51 -25.98
CA ARG A 277 -27.59 9.39 -24.79
C ARG A 277 -26.52 10.49 -24.85
N VAL A 278 -26.70 11.41 -25.79
CA VAL A 278 -26.12 12.76 -25.75
C VAL A 278 -27.19 13.68 -25.17
N ARG A 279 -27.35 13.72 -23.84
CA ARG A 279 -28.01 14.82 -23.10
C ARG A 279 -28.01 14.56 -21.59
N GLN A 280 -26.95 15.00 -20.92
CA GLN A 280 -26.94 15.57 -19.55
C GLN A 280 -25.49 15.66 -19.08
N ARG A 281 -24.73 16.54 -19.75
CA ARG A 281 -23.47 17.07 -19.25
C ARG A 281 -23.76 18.52 -18.89
N SER A 282 -23.55 18.89 -17.64
CA SER A 282 -23.17 20.22 -17.14
C SER A 282 -23.55 20.30 -15.66
N THR A 283 -22.58 20.63 -14.81
CA THR A 283 -22.68 21.07 -13.39
C THR A 283 -22.43 20.07 -12.26
N CYS A 284 -21.64 18.99 -12.43
CA CYS A 284 -21.09 18.26 -11.28
C CYS A 284 -19.75 17.54 -11.57
N GLU A 285 -18.86 18.18 -12.34
CA GLU A 285 -17.67 17.52 -12.94
C GLU A 285 -16.32 17.98 -12.34
N MET A 286 -16.28 18.68 -11.19
CA MET A 286 -15.00 19.16 -10.62
C MET A 286 -14.69 18.73 -9.18
N ALA A 287 -15.56 18.01 -8.48
CA ALA A 287 -15.31 17.57 -7.10
C ALA A 287 -14.94 16.09 -6.95
N THR A 288 -15.28 15.25 -7.92
CA THR A 288 -15.18 13.78 -7.81
C THR A 288 -13.90 13.17 -8.41
N GLN A 289 -13.17 13.93 -9.23
CA GLN A 289 -11.98 13.41 -9.93
C GLN A 289 -10.74 13.38 -9.01
N THR A 290 -10.66 14.28 -8.02
CA THR A 290 -9.54 14.33 -7.07
C THR A 290 -9.63 13.26 -5.98
N GLU A 291 -10.84 12.80 -5.61
CA GLU A 291 -11.01 11.74 -4.60
C GLU A 291 -10.73 10.34 -5.18
N ALA A 292 -11.05 10.09 -6.44
CA ALA A 292 -10.85 8.77 -7.06
C ALA A 292 -9.36 8.40 -7.22
N GLU A 293 -8.49 9.36 -7.55
CA GLU A 293 -7.04 9.13 -7.62
C GLU A 293 -6.41 8.92 -6.22
N GLN A 294 -6.92 9.62 -5.20
CA GLN A 294 -6.49 9.39 -3.82
C GLN A 294 -6.89 8.00 -3.31
N PHE A 295 -8.05 7.47 -3.71
CA PHE A 295 -8.48 6.12 -3.33
C PHE A 295 -7.68 5.00 -4.04
N LEU A 296 -7.27 5.21 -5.29
CA LEU A 296 -6.42 4.25 -5.99
C LEU A 296 -5.00 4.19 -5.39
N GLN A 297 -4.45 5.36 -5.02
CA GLN A 297 -3.16 5.44 -4.32
C GLN A 297 -3.23 4.86 -2.89
N ALA A 298 -4.33 5.08 -2.16
CA ALA A 298 -4.52 4.49 -0.83
C ALA A 298 -4.72 2.97 -0.86
N GLY A 299 -5.37 2.44 -1.91
CA GLY A 299 -5.60 0.99 -2.07
C GLY A 299 -4.32 0.19 -2.36
N VAL A 300 -3.37 0.78 -3.10
CA VAL A 300 -2.06 0.16 -3.37
C VAL A 300 -1.13 0.28 -2.15
N ALA A 301 -1.26 1.35 -1.36
CA ALA A 301 -0.51 1.51 -0.10
C ALA A 301 -0.97 0.57 1.03
N LEU A 302 -2.14 -0.07 0.91
CA LEU A 302 -2.69 -1.03 1.89
C LEU A 302 -2.38 -2.51 1.55
N GLN A 303 -1.68 -2.75 0.45
CA GLN A 303 -1.14 -4.08 0.06
C GLN A 303 0.39 -4.18 0.22
N LEU A 304 1.01 -3.18 0.82
CA LEU A 304 2.38 -3.16 1.35
C LEU A 304 2.32 -2.88 2.85
#